data_AF-A0A2G9TGQ8-F1
#
_entry.id   AF-A0A2G9TGQ8-F1
#
_cell.length_a   1.000
_cell.length_b   1.000
_cell.length_c   1.000
_cell.angle_alpha   90.00
_cell.angle_beta   90.00
_cell.angle_gamma   90.00
#
_symmetry.space_group_name_H-M   'P 1'
#
loop_
_entity.id
_entity.type
_entity.pdbx_description
1 polymer ?
#
loop_
_entity_poly.entity_id
_entity_poly.type
_entity_poly.pdbx_seq_one_letter_code
_entity_poly.pdbx_strand_id
1 'polypeptide(L)'
;VLIFGAGTLGSNIARCLLAWGVKKITFVDNSFVSYSNPVRQSLSEFADAREARGKAETAAAALRRIYPSVEAEAVLLTVPMPGHTVGASEEADVVRNVETIEKLVSTHDVVFLALDSREARWLPTVLASKHGK
;
A
#
# COMPACT_ATOMS: atom_id res chain seq x y z
N VAL A 1 1.33 -9.61 6.34
CA VAL A 1 0.10 -8.99 5.77
C VAL A 1 0.49 -7.96 4.71
N LEU A 2 -0.18 -7.97 3.55
CA LEU A 2 -0.01 -6.98 2.48
C LEU A 2 -1.21 -6.01 2.48
N ILE A 3 -0.96 -4.71 2.41
CA ILE A 3 -2.01 -3.69 2.38
C ILE A 3 -1.81 -2.83 1.13
N PHE A 4 -2.74 -2.93 0.17
CA PHE A 4 -2.80 -2.04 -0.99
C PHE A 4 -3.50 -0.75 -0.59
N GLY A 5 -2.75 0.34 -0.48
CA GLY A 5 -3.20 1.66 -0.07
C GLY A 5 -2.76 2.01 1.35
N ALA A 6 -2.12 3.17 1.50
CA ALA A 6 -1.69 3.75 2.79
C ALA A 6 -2.56 4.96 3.20
N GLY A 7 -3.77 5.07 2.63
CA GLY A 7 -4.75 6.08 2.98
C GLY A 7 -5.46 5.81 4.31
N THR A 8 -6.69 6.32 4.46
CA THR A 8 -7.46 6.23 5.71
C THR A 8 -7.72 4.79 6.15
N LEU A 9 -8.15 3.93 5.22
CA LEU A 9 -8.40 2.52 5.53
C LEU A 9 -7.10 1.80 5.87
N GLY A 10 -6.07 1.92 5.03
CA GLY A 10 -4.79 1.25 5.25
C GLY A 10 -4.13 1.62 6.58
N SER A 11 -4.15 2.92 6.94
CA SER A 11 -3.62 3.39 8.22
C SER A 11 -4.33 2.76 9.42
N ASN A 12 -5.67 2.73 9.41
CA ASN A 12 -6.43 2.20 10.55
C ASN A 12 -6.37 0.67 10.62
N ILE A 13 -6.42 -0.03 9.48
CA ILE A 13 -6.21 -1.48 9.41
C ILE A 13 -4.85 -1.83 10.02
N ALA A 14 -3.78 -1.15 9.60
CA ALA A 14 -2.45 -1.43 10.11
C ALA A 14 -2.30 -1.18 11.61
N ARG A 15 -2.90 -0.10 12.16
CA ARG A 15 -2.91 0.13 13.61
C ARG A 15 -3.64 -0.98 14.38
N CYS A 16 -4.78 -1.44 13.87
CA CYS A 16 -5.50 -2.55 14.47
C CYS A 16 -4.66 -3.85 14.42
N LEU A 17 -4.09 -4.20 13.26
CA LEU A 17 -3.24 -5.38 13.11
C LEU A 17 -2.04 -5.34 14.05
N LEU A 18 -1.40 -4.17 14.18
CA LEU A 18 -0.28 -3.98 15.10
C LEU A 18 -0.70 -4.22 16.56
N ALA A 19 -1.85 -3.72 16.99
CA ALA A 19 -2.40 -3.96 18.33
C ALA A 19 -2.74 -5.44 18.58
N TRP A 20 -3.05 -6.20 17.54
CA TRP A 20 -3.27 -7.66 17.58
C TRP A 20 -1.98 -8.48 17.48
N GLY A 21 -0.81 -7.83 17.42
CA GLY A 21 0.49 -8.51 17.42
C GLY A 21 0.97 -8.98 16.05
N VAL A 22 0.38 -8.51 14.95
CA VAL A 22 0.90 -8.77 13.60
C VAL A 22 2.28 -8.11 13.46
N LYS A 23 3.29 -8.92 13.14
CA LYS A 23 4.69 -8.47 13.11
C LYS A 23 5.17 -7.99 11.75
N LYS A 24 4.60 -8.49 10.64
CA LYS A 24 5.03 -8.16 9.27
C LYS A 24 3.93 -7.52 8.45
N ILE A 25 4.11 -6.25 8.06
CA ILE A 25 3.13 -5.45 7.33
C ILE A 25 3.83 -4.72 6.17
N THR A 26 3.40 -4.98 4.94
CA THR A 26 3.91 -4.28 3.76
C THR A 26 2.82 -3.40 3.16
N PHE A 27 3.11 -2.11 2.98
CA PHE A 27 2.21 -1.17 2.30
C PHE A 27 2.60 -1.02 0.82
N VAL A 28 1.58 -0.94 -0.04
CA VAL A 28 1.74 -0.58 -1.46
C VAL A 28 0.97 0.71 -1.73
N ASP A 29 1.67 1.80 -1.98
CA ASP A 29 1.07 3.11 -2.32
C ASP A 29 2.15 3.98 -3.00
N ASN A 30 1.79 4.66 -4.09
CA ASN A 30 2.70 5.53 -4.83
C ASN A 30 2.32 7.02 -4.76
N SER A 31 1.43 7.38 -3.83
CA SER A 31 0.99 8.75 -3.63
C SER A 31 1.73 9.44 -2.49
N PHE A 32 1.67 10.76 -2.47
CA PHE A 32 2.27 11.60 -1.44
C PHE A 32 1.24 12.03 -0.40
N VAL A 33 1.71 12.27 0.83
CA VAL A 33 0.90 12.86 1.90
C VAL A 33 0.58 14.31 1.53
N SER A 34 -0.71 14.66 1.52
CA SER A 34 -1.17 16.05 1.35
C SER A 34 -1.66 16.66 2.66
N TYR A 35 -1.73 18.00 2.76
CA TYR A 35 -2.14 18.70 3.98
C TYR A 35 -3.49 18.27 4.56
N SER A 36 -4.40 17.78 3.72
CA SER A 36 -5.71 17.28 4.16
C SER A 36 -5.65 15.88 4.79
N ASN A 37 -4.55 15.13 4.60
CA ASN A 37 -4.44 13.72 4.95
C ASN A 37 -4.29 13.45 6.46
N PRO A 38 -3.44 14.18 7.22
CA PRO A 38 -3.15 13.82 8.62
C PRO A 38 -4.39 13.70 9.52
N VAL A 39 -5.42 14.51 9.29
CA VAL A 39 -6.68 14.45 10.08
C VAL A 39 -7.50 13.17 9.83
N ARG A 40 -7.23 12.44 8.76
CA ARG A 40 -7.98 11.23 8.37
C ARG A 40 -7.09 10.00 8.13
N GLN A 41 -5.76 10.14 8.11
CA GLN A 41 -4.79 9.07 7.87
C GLN A 41 -3.87 8.99 9.09
N SER A 42 -4.24 8.14 10.05
CA SER A 42 -3.68 8.10 11.41
C SER A 42 -2.20 7.73 11.53
N LEU A 43 -1.51 7.46 10.41
CA LEU A 43 -0.08 7.19 10.35
C LEU A 43 0.73 8.31 9.67
N SER A 44 0.09 9.43 9.33
CA SER A 44 0.74 10.61 8.73
C SER A 44 0.53 11.85 9.59
N GLU A 45 1.52 12.73 9.61
CA GLU A 45 1.51 13.99 10.37
C GLU A 45 1.64 15.20 9.44
N PHE A 46 1.42 16.39 10.00
CA PHE A 46 1.57 17.65 9.26
C PHE A 46 2.96 17.83 8.63
N ALA A 47 4.02 17.38 9.32
CA ALA A 47 5.38 17.44 8.82
C ALA A 47 5.56 16.61 7.54
N ASP A 48 4.93 15.44 7.45
CA ASP A 48 4.99 14.57 6.28
C ASP A 48 4.32 15.21 5.06
N ALA A 49 3.21 15.92 5.29
CA ALA A 49 2.54 16.70 4.25
C ALA A 49 3.39 17.89 3.77
N ARG A 50 4.04 18.60 4.70
CA ARG A 50 4.93 19.73 4.39
C ARG A 50 6.12 19.30 3.54
N GLU A 51 6.63 18.10 3.78
CA GLU A 51 7.78 17.53 3.08
C GLU A 51 7.39 16.68 1.87
N ALA A 52 6.09 16.60 1.55
CA ALA A 52 5.53 15.78 0.48
C ALA A 52 6.07 14.33 0.50
N ARG A 53 6.09 13.70 1.67
CA ARG A 53 6.59 12.33 1.83
C ARG A 53 5.65 11.31 1.20
N GLY A 54 6.19 10.19 0.74
CA GLY A 54 5.40 9.06 0.22
C GLY A 54 4.51 8.46 1.31
N LYS A 55 3.24 8.14 0.99
CA LYS A 55 2.30 7.60 1.99
C LYS A 55 2.72 6.24 2.52
N ALA A 56 3.14 5.32 1.63
CA ALA A 56 3.57 3.98 2.06
C ALA A 56 4.78 4.07 3.00
N GLU A 57 5.77 4.89 2.65
CA GLU A 57 6.98 5.09 3.46
C GLU A 57 6.65 5.72 4.81
N THR A 58 5.82 6.76 4.81
CA THR A 58 5.34 7.44 6.02
C THR A 58 4.63 6.46 6.94
N ALA A 59 3.71 5.65 6.40
CA ALA A 59 2.98 4.65 7.17
C ALA A 59 3.91 3.59 7.77
N ALA A 60 4.84 3.04 6.99
CA ALA A 60 5.82 2.06 7.48
C ALA A 60 6.74 2.64 8.55
N ALA A 61 7.23 3.88 8.37
CA ALA A 61 8.04 4.58 9.35
C ALA A 61 7.26 4.83 10.65
N ALA A 62 6.00 5.24 10.56
CA ALA A 62 5.13 5.44 11.71
C ALA A 62 4.90 4.15 12.49
N LEU A 63 4.67 3.00 11.83
CA LEU A 63 4.56 1.71 12.51
C LEU A 63 5.84 1.35 13.27
N ARG A 64 7.02 1.51 12.65
CA ARG A 64 8.31 1.25 13.32
C ARG A 64 8.55 2.20 14.49
N ARG A 65 8.10 3.44 14.41
CA ARG A 65 8.15 4.39 15.53
C ARG A 65 7.24 3.97 16.68
N ILE A 66 6.05 3.42 16.39
CA ILE A 66 5.09 2.95 17.39
C ILE A 66 5.57 1.65 18.05
N TYR A 67 6.04 0.69 17.27
CA TYR A 67 6.54 -0.60 17.76
C TYR A 67 7.83 -0.97 16.99
N PRO A 68 9.02 -0.69 17.55
CA PRO A 68 10.29 -0.86 16.84
C PRO A 68 10.61 -2.27 16.31
N SER A 69 10.03 -3.30 16.92
CA SER A 69 10.21 -4.69 16.50
C SER A 69 9.27 -5.13 15.37
N VAL A 70 8.42 -4.24 14.83
CA VAL A 70 7.62 -4.53 13.63
C VAL A 70 8.49 -4.56 12.38
N GLU A 71 8.30 -5.57 11.55
CA GLU A 71 8.77 -5.62 10.17
C GLU A 71 7.74 -4.89 9.28
N ALA A 72 7.74 -3.56 9.32
CA ALA A 72 6.98 -2.77 8.37
C ALA A 72 7.81 -2.53 7.11
N GLU A 73 7.22 -2.59 5.91
CA GLU A 73 7.87 -2.29 4.63
C GLU A 73 6.97 -1.40 3.75
N ALA A 74 7.56 -0.67 2.81
CA ALA A 74 6.86 0.21 1.89
C ALA A 74 7.31 -0.09 0.45
N VAL A 75 6.34 -0.20 -0.45
CA VAL A 75 6.56 -0.38 -1.89
C VAL A 75 5.85 0.76 -2.62
N LEU A 76 6.65 1.60 -3.29
CA LEU A 76 6.19 2.71 -4.11
C LEU A 76 5.82 2.20 -5.49
N LEU A 77 4.56 1.83 -5.67
CA LEU A 77 4.07 1.21 -6.90
C LEU A 77 2.62 1.59 -7.18
N THR A 78 2.35 1.94 -8.44
CA THR A 78 1.00 2.21 -8.93
C THR A 78 0.36 0.91 -9.43
N VAL A 79 -0.83 0.57 -8.92
CA VAL A 79 -1.60 -0.58 -9.40
C VAL A 79 -2.22 -0.23 -10.76
N PRO A 80 -1.92 -0.98 -11.85
CA PRO A 80 -2.55 -0.75 -13.14
C PRO A 80 -4.07 -0.93 -13.07
N MET A 81 -4.80 0.05 -13.58
CA MET A 81 -6.26 0.06 -13.57
C MET A 81 -6.80 -0.33 -14.95
N PRO A 82 -7.73 -1.28 -15.05
CA PRO A 82 -8.40 -1.58 -16.31
C PRO A 82 -9.10 -0.32 -16.86
N GLY A 83 -9.11 -0.17 -18.18
CA GLY A 83 -9.70 0.99 -18.86
C GLY A 83 -8.76 2.20 -19.04
N HIS A 84 -7.58 2.20 -18.43
CA HIS A 84 -6.55 3.21 -18.70
C HIS A 84 -5.63 2.73 -19.83
N THR A 85 -5.34 3.62 -20.78
CA THR A 85 -4.41 3.34 -21.87
C THR A 85 -2.97 3.31 -21.35
N VAL A 86 -2.19 2.35 -21.83
CA VAL A 86 -0.75 2.25 -21.54
C VAL A 86 0.00 2.66 -22.81
N GLY A 87 0.82 3.71 -22.72
CA GLY A 87 1.67 4.12 -23.83
C GLY A 87 2.81 3.13 -24.06
N ALA A 88 3.36 3.08 -25.29
CA ALA A 88 4.48 2.19 -25.62
C ALA A 88 5.71 2.37 -24.72
N SER A 89 5.95 3.60 -24.24
CA SER A 89 7.04 3.91 -23.30
C SER A 89 6.79 3.41 -21.87
N GLU A 90 5.54 3.12 -21.51
CA GLU A 90 5.12 2.73 -20.15
C GLU A 90 4.91 1.21 -20.03
N GLU A 91 4.80 0.50 -21.16
CA GLU A 91 4.48 -0.93 -21.20
C GLU A 91 5.45 -1.77 -20.35
N ALA A 92 6.76 -1.54 -20.50
CA ALA A 92 7.77 -2.24 -19.73
C ALA A 92 7.63 -1.99 -18.21
N ASP A 93 7.25 -0.77 -17.81
CA ASP A 93 7.06 -0.42 -16.40
C ASP A 93 5.80 -1.05 -15.83
N VAL A 94 4.72 -1.08 -16.60
CA VAL A 94 3.48 -1.77 -16.23
C VAL A 94 3.74 -3.26 -16.04
N VAL A 95 4.46 -3.91 -16.95
CA VAL A 95 4.81 -5.33 -16.83
C VAL A 95 5.60 -5.59 -15.54
N ARG A 96 6.66 -4.80 -15.28
CA ARG A 96 7.45 -4.92 -14.03
C ARG A 96 6.61 -4.69 -12.77
N ASN A 97 5.67 -3.75 -12.82
CA ASN A 97 4.77 -3.48 -11.71
C ASN A 97 3.82 -4.66 -11.47
N VAL A 98 3.26 -5.26 -12.52
CA VAL A 98 2.41 -6.46 -12.40
C VAL A 98 3.19 -7.62 -11.80
N GLU A 99 4.42 -7.89 -12.27
CA GLU A 99 5.29 -8.93 -11.72
C GLU A 99 5.60 -8.70 -10.23
N THR A 100 5.87 -7.44 -9.85
CA THR A 100 6.12 -7.06 -8.46
C THR A 100 4.88 -7.26 -7.58
N ILE A 101 3.69 -6.84 -8.06
CA ILE A 101 2.42 -7.05 -7.36
C ILE A 101 2.18 -8.55 -7.17
N GLU A 102 2.35 -9.37 -8.21
CA GLU A 102 2.16 -10.82 -8.14
C GLU A 102 3.11 -11.47 -7.13
N LYS A 103 4.38 -11.07 -7.14
CA LYS A 103 5.35 -11.52 -6.13
C LYS A 103 4.92 -11.13 -4.72
N LEU A 104 4.46 -9.89 -4.50
CA LEU A 104 3.98 -9.45 -3.19
C LEU A 104 2.76 -10.26 -2.75
N VAL A 105 1.76 -10.44 -3.63
CA VAL A 105 0.56 -11.20 -3.32
C VAL A 105 0.90 -12.65 -2.98
N SER A 106 1.73 -13.32 -3.77
CA SER A 106 2.10 -14.73 -3.55
C SER A 106 2.87 -14.94 -2.25
N THR A 107 3.73 -13.99 -1.85
CA THR A 107 4.59 -14.08 -0.66
C THR A 107 3.93 -13.66 0.66
N HIS A 108 2.77 -13.00 0.62
CA HIS A 108 2.06 -12.58 1.83
C HIS A 108 0.85 -13.49 2.11
N ASP A 109 0.56 -13.76 3.39
CA ASP A 109 -0.53 -14.68 3.76
C ASP A 109 -1.93 -14.07 3.59
N VAL A 110 -2.07 -12.78 3.88
CA VAL A 110 -3.35 -12.04 3.86
C VAL A 110 -3.17 -10.73 3.11
N VAL A 111 -4.12 -10.41 2.24
CA VAL A 111 -4.14 -9.21 1.40
C VAL A 111 -5.33 -8.32 1.75
N PHE A 112 -5.08 -7.05 2.06
CA PHE A 112 -6.11 -6.03 2.24
C PHE A 112 -6.15 -5.09 1.03
N LEU A 113 -7.33 -4.91 0.44
CA LEU A 113 -7.56 -3.99 -0.68
C LEU A 113 -8.14 -2.66 -0.18
N ALA A 114 -7.27 -1.77 0.29
CA ALA A 114 -7.61 -0.45 0.82
C ALA A 114 -7.50 0.68 -0.24
N LEU A 115 -7.74 0.34 -1.51
CA LEU A 115 -7.71 1.25 -2.65
C LEU A 115 -9.03 2.01 -2.81
N ASP A 116 -8.98 3.20 -3.40
CA ASP A 116 -10.07 4.19 -3.47
C ASP A 116 -11.01 4.02 -4.67
N SER A 117 -10.61 3.29 -5.71
CA SER A 117 -11.45 2.97 -6.87
C SER A 117 -11.76 1.48 -7.01
N ARG A 118 -12.80 1.14 -7.78
CA ARG A 118 -13.15 -0.25 -8.10
C ARG A 118 -12.11 -0.84 -9.05
N GLU A 119 -11.66 -0.05 -10.01
CA GLU A 119 -10.74 -0.40 -11.07
C GLU A 119 -9.39 -0.81 -10.47
N ALA A 120 -8.87 -0.05 -9.50
CA ALA A 120 -7.61 -0.36 -8.83
C ALA A 120 -7.66 -1.68 -8.05
N ARG A 121 -8.85 -2.13 -7.61
CA ARG A 121 -9.00 -3.41 -6.89
C ARG A 121 -8.97 -4.62 -7.82
N TRP A 122 -9.19 -4.45 -9.13
CA TRP A 122 -9.35 -5.57 -10.06
C TRP A 122 -8.13 -6.48 -10.10
N LEU A 123 -6.94 -5.94 -10.41
CA LEU A 123 -5.73 -6.74 -10.56
C LEU A 123 -5.32 -7.46 -9.24
N PRO A 124 -5.25 -6.77 -8.08
CA PRO A 124 -4.98 -7.45 -6.82
C PRO A 124 -5.98 -8.56 -6.48
N THR A 125 -7.26 -8.39 -6.82
CA THR A 125 -8.31 -9.42 -6.60
C THR A 125 -8.06 -10.65 -7.45
N VAL A 126 -7.75 -10.47 -8.74
CA VAL A 126 -7.44 -11.58 -9.65
C VAL A 126 -6.22 -12.36 -9.16
N LEU A 127 -5.16 -11.66 -8.77
CA LEU A 127 -3.93 -12.28 -8.27
C LEU A 127 -4.14 -12.97 -6.93
N ALA A 128 -4.90 -12.37 -6.01
CA ALA A 128 -5.23 -12.99 -4.73
C ALA A 128 -5.97 -14.32 -4.94
N SER A 129 -6.97 -14.34 -5.82
CA SER A 129 -7.71 -15.54 -6.20
C SER A 129 -6.79 -16.61 -6.82
N LYS A 130 -5.90 -16.22 -7.75
CA LYS A 130 -4.90 -17.11 -8.36
C LYS A 130 -4.01 -17.79 -7.31
N HIS A 131 -3.60 -17.07 -6.27
CA HIS A 131 -2.68 -17.57 -5.25
C HIS A 131 -3.38 -18.11 -3.99
N GLY A 132 -4.70 -18.29 -4.02
CA GLY A 132 -5.46 -18.85 -2.89
C GLY A 132 -5.35 -18.02 -1.62
N LYS A 133 -5.34 -16.70 -1.76
CA LYS A 133 -5.31 -15.74 -0.66
C LYS A 133 -6.71 -15.36 -0.18
#